data_AF-G8C060-F1
#
_entry.id   AF-G8C060-F1
#
_cell.length_a   1.000
_cell.length_b   1.000
_cell.length_c   1.000
_cell.angle_alpha   90.00
_cell.angle_beta   90.00
_cell.angle_gamma   90.00
#
_symmetry.space_group_name_H-M   'P 1'
#
loop_
_entity.id
_entity.type
_entity.pdbx_description
1 polymer ?
#
loop_
_entity_poly.entity_id
_entity_poly.type
_entity_poly.pdbx_seq_one_letter_code
_entity_poly.pdbx_strand_id
1 'polypeptide(L)'
;MEPNSADNFECILQLTRFLSSECRSSREQTDNLATLLNRLADQSGIIFEETSGNTPDEELQKYNEIVQKSEEELLIEENYKLLYQIEQQEYINSKIRSLINNIAEHINSIKLFLIEERIIKDNKKVDFIMDPNELDTIRQSTETLKTSKDILQTKINSALHNLRLILKETNFQNIDKTTFEFRQFQKSIKILNDIYNAKLDVFDL
;
A
#
# COMPACT_ATOMS: atom_id res chain seq x y z
N MET A 1 3.98 -3.22 -6.27
CA MET A 1 4.20 -3.75 -4.91
C MET A 1 2.84 -3.82 -4.25
N GLU A 2 2.30 -5.04 -4.14
CA GLU A 2 1.01 -5.29 -3.52
C GLU A 2 1.06 -4.95 -2.01
N PRO A 3 -0.03 -4.46 -1.43
CA PRO A 3 -0.06 -4.05 -0.03
C PRO A 3 -0.02 -5.29 0.89
N ASN A 4 0.77 -5.17 1.96
CA ASN A 4 1.07 -6.12 3.03
C ASN A 4 -0.17 -6.67 3.80
N SER A 5 -1.13 -7.30 3.13
CA SER A 5 -2.19 -8.06 3.80
C SER A 5 -1.64 -9.30 4.50
N ALA A 6 -0.52 -9.84 3.99
CA ALA A 6 0.19 -10.98 4.57
C ALA A 6 0.80 -10.68 5.95
N ASP A 7 1.30 -9.45 6.18
CA ASP A 7 1.95 -9.09 7.46
C ASP A 7 0.96 -9.01 8.62
N ASN A 8 -0.30 -8.61 8.37
CA ASN A 8 -1.31 -8.51 9.41
C ASN A 8 -1.75 -9.89 9.91
N PHE A 9 -1.91 -10.86 9.00
CA PHE A 9 -2.22 -12.25 9.38
C PHE A 9 -1.02 -12.93 10.06
N GLU A 10 0.19 -12.65 9.61
CA GLU A 10 1.41 -13.16 10.24
C GLU A 10 1.57 -12.59 11.66
N CYS A 11 1.27 -11.30 11.87
CA CYS A 11 1.27 -10.68 13.20
C CYS A 11 0.24 -11.31 14.15
N ILE A 12 -0.99 -11.55 13.68
CA ILE A 12 -2.02 -12.24 14.47
C ILE A 12 -1.60 -13.67 14.81
N LEU A 13 -0.97 -14.37 13.86
CA LEU A 13 -0.46 -15.72 14.07
C LEU A 13 0.65 -15.74 15.12
N GLN A 14 1.57 -14.78 15.08
CA GLN A 14 2.65 -14.65 16.07
C GLN A 14 2.12 -14.32 17.45
N LEU A 15 1.15 -13.40 17.57
CA LEU A 15 0.46 -13.11 18.84
C LEU A 15 -0.25 -14.34 19.40
N THR A 16 -0.92 -15.11 18.55
CA THR A 16 -1.64 -16.32 18.97
C THR A 16 -0.66 -17.40 19.45
N ARG A 17 0.50 -17.56 18.77
CA ARG A 17 1.57 -18.46 19.20
C ARG A 17 2.14 -18.04 20.56
N PHE A 18 2.40 -16.74 20.73
CA PHE A 18 2.91 -16.19 21.98
C PHE A 18 1.94 -16.38 23.15
N LEU A 19 0.66 -16.09 22.95
CA LEU A 19 -0.39 -16.34 23.95
C LEU A 19 -0.51 -17.84 24.29
N SER A 20 -0.42 -18.70 23.29
CA SER A 20 -0.46 -20.16 23.51
C SER A 20 0.73 -20.66 24.33
N SER A 21 1.93 -20.10 24.11
CA SER A 21 3.10 -20.43 24.93
C SER A 21 2.98 -19.90 26.36
N GLU A 22 2.47 -18.68 26.53
CA GLU A 22 2.23 -18.09 27.85
C GLU A 22 1.19 -18.89 28.65
N CYS A 23 0.09 -19.32 28.03
CA CYS A 23 -0.89 -20.18 28.68
C CYS A 23 -0.29 -21.53 29.13
N ARG A 24 0.62 -22.11 28.35
CA ARG A 24 1.32 -23.36 28.73
C ARG A 24 2.29 -23.13 29.88
N SER A 25 3.08 -22.06 29.81
CA SER A 25 4.01 -21.66 30.87
C SER A 25 3.27 -21.40 32.18
N SER A 26 2.15 -20.66 32.13
CA SER A 26 1.31 -20.39 33.30
C SER A 26 0.74 -21.66 33.92
N ARG A 27 0.33 -22.64 33.10
CA ARG A 27 -0.15 -23.94 33.59
C ARG A 27 0.95 -24.74 34.28
N GLU A 28 2.14 -24.78 33.69
CA GLU A 28 3.31 -25.46 34.28
C GLU A 28 3.74 -24.81 35.61
N GLN A 29 3.70 -23.48 35.69
CA GLN A 29 3.93 -22.76 36.94
C GLN A 29 2.88 -23.09 38.00
N THR A 30 1.61 -23.22 37.60
CA THR A 30 0.52 -23.61 38.48
C THR A 30 0.70 -25.04 39.01
N ASP A 31 1.08 -25.98 38.14
CA ASP A 31 1.34 -27.37 38.52
C ASP A 31 2.54 -27.48 39.48
N ASN A 32 3.59 -26.68 39.24
CA ASN A 32 4.74 -26.59 40.15
C ASN A 32 4.34 -26.03 41.52
N LEU A 33 3.49 -25.01 41.56
CA LEU A 33 2.98 -24.43 42.79
C LEU A 33 2.12 -25.42 43.57
N ALA A 34 1.24 -26.16 42.90
CA ALA A 34 0.46 -27.24 43.50
C ALA A 34 1.37 -28.35 44.08
N THR A 35 2.46 -28.69 43.39
CA THR A 35 3.44 -29.68 43.87
C THR A 35 4.17 -29.19 45.13
N LEU A 36 4.53 -27.91 45.19
CA LEU A 36 5.14 -27.29 46.36
C LEU A 36 4.17 -27.25 47.54
N LEU A 37 2.90 -26.92 47.31
CA LEU A 37 1.87 -26.93 48.34
C LEU A 37 1.62 -28.34 48.88
N ASN A 38 1.56 -29.36 48.01
CA ASN A 38 1.47 -30.75 48.44
C ASN A 38 2.66 -31.15 49.34
N ARG A 39 3.90 -30.78 48.97
CA ARG A 39 5.08 -31.05 49.81
C ARG A 39 5.03 -30.31 51.15
N LEU A 40 4.52 -29.09 51.16
CA LEU A 40 4.34 -28.31 52.39
C LEU A 40 3.29 -28.97 53.30
N ALA A 41 2.20 -29.46 52.72
CA ALA A 41 1.15 -30.19 53.42
C ALA A 41 1.71 -31.50 54.03
N ASP A 42 2.45 -32.29 53.24
CA ASP A 42 3.15 -33.50 53.72
C ASP A 42 4.11 -33.20 54.88
N GLN A 43 4.88 -32.10 54.79
CA GLN A 43 5.82 -31.68 55.84
C GLN A 43 5.12 -31.20 57.12
N SER A 44 3.91 -30.66 57.01
CA SER A 44 3.11 -30.19 58.14
C SER A 44 2.20 -31.28 58.72
N GLY A 45 2.16 -32.47 58.10
CA GLY A 45 1.30 -33.57 58.52
C GLY A 45 -0.19 -33.33 58.22
N ILE A 46 -0.50 -32.45 57.26
CA ILE A 46 -1.85 -32.04 56.88
C ILE A 46 -2.13 -32.53 55.45
N ILE A 47 -3.31 -33.08 55.17
CA ILE A 47 -3.67 -33.54 53.83
C ILE A 47 -4.10 -32.32 52.99
N PHE A 48 -3.49 -32.13 51.82
CA PHE A 48 -3.77 -30.99 50.93
C PHE A 48 -5.25 -30.90 50.50
N GLU A 49 -5.91 -32.05 50.34
CA GLU A 49 -7.34 -32.12 49.99
C GLU A 49 -8.24 -31.62 51.13
N GLU A 50 -7.84 -31.78 52.40
CA GLU A 50 -8.57 -31.27 53.58
C GLU A 50 -8.45 -29.75 53.73
N THR A 51 -7.41 -29.13 53.19
CA THR A 51 -7.21 -27.66 53.21
C THR A 51 -7.71 -26.97 51.94
N SER A 52 -8.00 -27.72 50.87
CA SER A 52 -8.53 -27.19 49.60
C SER A 52 -10.05 -26.93 49.62
N GLY A 53 -10.76 -27.44 50.63
CA GLY A 53 -12.19 -27.20 50.85
C GLY A 53 -12.47 -25.94 51.67
N ASN A 54 -13.68 -25.37 51.52
CA ASN A 54 -14.15 -24.31 52.42
C ASN A 54 -14.15 -24.84 53.86
N THR A 55 -13.29 -24.28 54.71
CA THR A 55 -13.26 -24.59 56.14
C THR A 55 -14.63 -24.28 56.74
N PRO A 56 -15.25 -25.18 57.51
CA PRO A 56 -16.53 -24.90 58.15
C PRO A 56 -16.40 -23.69 59.09
N ASP A 57 -17.36 -22.76 59.05
CA ASP A 57 -17.33 -21.48 59.78
C ASP A 57 -17.06 -21.65 61.29
N GLU A 58 -17.45 -22.78 61.89
CA GLU A 58 -17.22 -23.10 63.30
C GLU A 58 -15.75 -23.36 63.64
N GLU A 59 -14.95 -23.92 62.71
CA GLU A 59 -13.51 -24.14 62.92
C GLU A 59 -12.71 -22.85 62.67
N LEU A 60 -13.15 -22.04 61.71
CA LEU A 60 -12.65 -20.68 61.49
C LEU A 60 -12.90 -19.77 62.70
N GLN A 61 -14.07 -19.84 63.31
CA GLN A 61 -14.40 -19.10 64.54
C GLN A 61 -13.53 -19.56 65.71
N LYS A 62 -13.37 -20.88 65.92
CA LYS A 62 -12.47 -21.40 66.96
C LYS A 62 -11.01 -21.00 66.73
N TYR A 63 -10.54 -21.03 65.50
CA TYR A 63 -9.19 -20.57 65.16
C TYR A 63 -9.02 -19.07 65.42
N ASN A 64 -10.00 -18.24 65.01
CA ASN A 64 -9.98 -16.79 65.28
C ASN A 64 -10.11 -16.44 66.77
N GLU A 65 -10.77 -17.28 67.57
CA GLU A 65 -10.85 -17.13 69.03
C GLU A 65 -9.55 -17.54 69.74
N ILE A 66 -8.78 -18.49 69.18
CA ILE A 66 -7.50 -18.98 69.73
C ILE A 66 -6.33 -18.11 69.28
N VAL A 67 -6.40 -17.56 68.07
CA VAL A 67 -5.34 -16.75 67.45
C VAL A 67 -5.65 -15.27 67.72
N GLN A 68 -5.42 -14.84 68.96
CA GLN A 68 -5.16 -13.43 69.21
C GLN A 68 -3.78 -13.12 68.63
N LYS A 69 -3.76 -12.66 67.38
CA LYS A 69 -2.52 -12.20 66.74
C LYS A 69 -1.86 -11.15 67.64
N SER A 70 -0.57 -11.31 67.88
CA SER A 70 0.17 -10.28 68.60
C SER A 70 0.19 -8.98 67.77
N GLU A 71 0.38 -7.84 68.42
CA GLU A 71 0.55 -6.56 67.71
C GLU A 71 1.70 -6.64 66.69
N GLU A 72 2.73 -7.43 67.00
CA GLU A 72 3.87 -7.68 66.12
C GLU A 72 3.45 -8.47 64.86
N GLU A 73 2.61 -9.49 64.99
CA GLU A 73 2.08 -10.27 63.87
C GLU A 73 1.16 -9.45 62.96
N LEU A 74 0.35 -8.56 63.54
CA LEU A 74 -0.49 -7.63 62.77
C LEU A 74 0.36 -6.64 61.96
N LEU A 75 1.42 -6.08 62.57
CA LEU A 75 2.34 -5.18 61.88
C LEU A 75 3.12 -5.89 60.77
N ILE A 76 3.48 -7.16 60.97
CA ILE A 76 4.13 -7.98 59.94
C ILE A 76 3.19 -8.17 58.74
N GLU A 77 1.92 -8.53 59.00
CA GLU A 77 0.92 -8.71 57.95
C GLU A 77 0.64 -7.41 57.18
N GLU A 78 0.53 -6.28 57.88
CA GLU A 78 0.38 -4.96 57.25
C GLU A 78 1.59 -4.60 56.39
N ASN A 79 2.81 -4.87 56.87
CA ASN A 79 4.02 -4.66 56.09
C ASN A 79 4.05 -5.51 54.83
N TYR A 80 3.73 -6.81 54.91
CA TYR A 80 3.67 -7.68 53.73
C TYR A 80 2.64 -7.19 52.72
N LYS A 81 1.47 -6.74 53.18
CA LYS A 81 0.44 -6.16 52.33
C LYS A 81 0.91 -4.89 51.63
N LEU A 82 1.61 -4.01 52.35
CA LEU A 82 2.22 -2.81 51.78
C LEU A 82 3.28 -3.16 50.74
N LEU A 83 4.16 -4.11 51.04
CA LEU A 83 5.21 -4.56 50.13
C LEU A 83 4.62 -5.11 48.82
N TYR A 84 3.57 -5.92 48.94
CA TYR A 84 2.84 -6.44 47.79
C TYR A 84 2.19 -5.34 46.95
N GLN A 85 1.59 -4.32 47.59
CA GLN A 85 1.02 -3.16 46.88
C GLN A 85 2.10 -2.34 46.16
N ILE A 86 3.26 -2.15 46.78
CA ILE A 86 4.40 -1.47 46.16
C ILE A 86 4.86 -2.24 44.92
N GLU A 87 5.04 -3.55 45.04
CA GLU A 87 5.48 -4.40 43.93
C GLU A 87 4.48 -4.40 42.77
N GLN A 88 3.17 -4.46 43.05
CA GLN A 88 2.13 -4.31 42.03
C GLN A 88 2.22 -2.94 41.33
N GLN A 89 2.41 -1.86 42.10
CA GLN A 89 2.52 -0.52 41.55
C GLN A 89 3.77 -0.37 40.68
N GLU A 90 4.91 -0.95 41.10
CA GLU A 90 6.15 -0.97 40.32
C GLU A 90 6.00 -1.77 39.03
N TYR A 91 5.35 -2.93 39.08
CA TYR A 91 5.04 -3.74 37.90
C TYR A 91 4.20 -2.95 36.88
N ILE A 92 3.11 -2.33 37.34
CA ILE A 92 2.24 -1.50 36.49
C ILE A 92 3.02 -0.33 35.91
N ASN A 93 3.81 0.37 36.73
CA ASN A 93 4.63 1.50 36.29
C ASN A 93 5.66 1.08 35.23
N SER A 94 6.30 -0.09 35.40
CA SER A 94 7.21 -0.67 34.43
C SER A 94 6.50 -0.93 33.09
N LYS A 95 5.29 -1.49 33.14
CA LYS A 95 4.47 -1.75 31.95
C LYS A 95 4.07 -0.46 31.24
N ILE A 96 3.67 0.57 32.00
CA ILE A 96 3.34 1.90 31.45
C ILE A 96 4.57 2.52 30.77
N ARG A 97 5.74 2.46 31.40
CA ARG A 97 7.00 2.96 30.79
C ARG A 97 7.33 2.25 29.49
N SER A 98 7.19 0.92 29.46
CA SER A 98 7.38 0.14 28.23
C SER A 98 6.42 0.55 27.13
N LEU A 99 5.14 0.78 27.46
CA LEU A 99 4.14 1.30 26.51
C LEU A 99 4.51 2.68 25.96
N ILE A 100 4.94 3.60 26.83
CA ILE A 100 5.39 4.94 26.42
C ILE A 100 6.57 4.85 25.45
N ASN A 101 7.54 3.98 25.74
CA ASN A 101 8.69 3.75 24.85
C ASN A 101 8.26 3.20 23.49
N ASN A 102 7.38 2.19 23.46
CA ASN A 102 6.87 1.64 22.21
C ASN A 102 6.12 2.71 21.38
N ILE A 103 5.32 3.56 22.03
CA ILE A 103 4.64 4.68 21.35
C ILE A 103 5.67 5.66 20.77
N ALA A 104 6.71 6.00 21.52
CA ALA A 104 7.77 6.89 21.05
C ALA A 104 8.53 6.30 19.84
N GLU A 105 8.81 5.00 19.85
CA GLU A 105 9.41 4.28 18.72
C GLU A 105 8.50 4.33 17.49
N HIS A 106 7.20 4.03 17.64
CA HIS A 106 6.25 4.12 16.53
C HIS A 106 6.15 5.53 15.94
N ILE A 107 6.16 6.57 16.78
CA ILE A 107 6.18 7.96 16.32
C ILE A 107 7.44 8.24 15.50
N ASN A 108 8.60 7.74 15.94
CA ASN A 108 9.84 7.89 15.18
C ASN A 108 9.79 7.11 13.85
N SER A 109 9.26 5.89 13.83
CA SER A 109 9.05 5.13 12.60
C SER A 109 8.15 5.87 11.61
N ILE A 110 7.05 6.48 12.09
CA ILE A 110 6.15 7.30 11.24
C ILE A 110 6.90 8.52 10.69
N LYS A 111 7.70 9.20 11.51
CA LYS A 111 8.52 10.34 11.04
C LYS A 111 9.50 9.92 9.96
N LEU A 112 10.21 8.81 10.15
CA LEU A 112 11.15 8.27 9.17
C LEU A 112 10.43 7.92 7.86
N PHE A 113 9.27 7.26 7.96
CA PHE A 113 8.44 6.94 6.81
C PHE A 113 8.02 8.19 6.02
N LEU A 114 7.58 9.26 6.71
CA LEU A 114 7.21 10.51 6.05
C LEU A 114 8.40 11.19 5.36
N ILE A 115 9.59 11.10 5.95
CA ILE A 115 10.84 11.61 5.35
C ILE A 115 11.17 10.78 4.09
N GLU A 116 11.11 9.46 4.17
CA GLU A 116 11.32 8.57 3.02
C GLU A 116 10.32 8.84 1.89
N GLU A 117 9.02 8.95 2.21
CA GLU A 117 7.98 9.23 1.22
C GLU A 117 8.24 10.56 0.50
N ARG A 118 8.70 11.58 1.25
CA ARG A 118 9.08 12.88 0.68
C ARG A 118 10.28 12.76 -0.26
N ILE A 119 11.33 12.06 0.15
CA ILE A 119 12.52 11.83 -0.68
C ILE A 119 12.15 11.09 -1.97
N ILE A 120 11.31 10.04 -1.86
CA ILE A 120 10.84 9.28 -3.03
C ILE A 120 10.01 10.16 -3.97
N LYS A 121 9.13 11.03 -3.45
CA LYS A 121 8.35 11.96 -4.27
C LYS A 121 9.23 12.97 -4.99
N ASP A 122 10.25 13.50 -4.32
CA ASP A 122 11.19 14.45 -4.93
C ASP A 122 12.06 13.75 -5.99
N ASN A 123 12.51 12.51 -5.75
CA ASN A 123 13.23 11.71 -6.75
C ASN A 123 12.35 11.36 -7.96
N LYS A 124 11.09 10.96 -7.76
CA LYS A 124 10.15 10.72 -8.87
C LYS A 124 9.86 11.97 -9.70
N LYS A 125 9.90 13.17 -9.10
CA LYS A 125 9.79 14.43 -9.85
C LYS A 125 11.05 14.69 -10.68
N VAL A 126 12.23 14.33 -10.19
CA VAL A 126 13.47 14.41 -10.96
C VAL A 126 13.46 13.40 -12.12
N ASP A 127 13.00 12.17 -11.91
CA ASP A 127 12.88 11.16 -12.98
C ASP A 127 11.82 11.52 -14.03
N PHE A 128 10.76 12.25 -13.65
CA PHE A 128 9.77 12.78 -14.59
C PHE A 128 10.31 13.97 -15.41
N ILE A 129 11.34 14.66 -14.91
CA ILE A 129 12.00 15.77 -15.60
C ILE A 129 13.23 15.20 -16.32
N MET A 130 12.97 14.70 -17.52
CA MET A 130 13.92 14.48 -18.63
C MET A 130 14.79 13.22 -18.58
N ASP A 131 14.37 12.20 -19.33
CA ASP A 131 15.32 11.50 -20.19
C ASP A 131 15.57 12.41 -21.42
N PRO A 132 16.72 13.10 -21.53
CA PRO A 132 17.00 14.01 -22.65
C PRO A 132 16.91 13.31 -24.02
N ASN A 133 17.04 11.98 -24.04
CA ASN A 133 16.93 11.17 -25.24
C ASN A 133 15.50 11.12 -25.80
N GLU A 134 14.47 11.14 -24.94
CA GLU A 134 13.06 11.14 -25.37
C GLU A 134 12.68 12.47 -26.03
N LEU A 135 13.21 13.58 -25.49
CA LEU A 135 12.96 14.91 -26.06
C LEU A 135 13.59 15.05 -27.45
N ASP A 136 14.80 14.51 -27.63
CA ASP A 136 15.49 14.50 -28.92
C ASP A 136 14.81 13.57 -29.94
N THR A 137 14.27 12.42 -29.53
CA THR A 137 13.50 11.54 -30.43
C THR A 137 12.21 12.19 -30.89
N ILE A 138 11.49 12.88 -29.98
CA ILE A 138 10.28 13.62 -30.34
C ILE A 138 10.61 14.77 -31.29
N ARG A 139 11.72 15.49 -31.04
CA ARG A 139 12.18 16.58 -31.92
C ARG A 139 12.53 16.08 -33.32
N GLN A 140 13.32 15.01 -33.41
CA GLN A 140 13.67 14.38 -34.69
C GLN A 140 12.44 13.87 -35.45
N SER A 141 11.49 13.26 -34.73
CA SER A 141 10.22 12.79 -35.32
C SER A 141 9.39 13.95 -35.87
N THR A 142 9.36 15.07 -35.15
CA THR A 142 8.65 16.28 -35.57
C THR A 142 9.28 16.91 -36.81
N GLU A 143 10.61 16.97 -36.87
CA GLU A 143 11.33 17.47 -38.06
C GLU A 143 11.13 16.54 -39.27
N THR A 144 11.14 15.23 -39.06
CA THR A 144 10.88 14.24 -40.12
C THR A 144 9.45 14.37 -40.67
N LEU A 145 8.46 14.59 -39.81
CA LEU A 145 7.08 14.83 -40.25
C LEU A 145 6.93 16.13 -41.04
N LYS A 146 7.62 17.19 -40.61
CA LYS A 146 7.60 18.48 -41.31
C LYS A 146 8.22 18.38 -42.70
N THR A 147 9.40 17.78 -42.80
CA THR A 147 10.08 17.55 -44.08
C THR A 147 9.27 16.63 -45.00
N SER A 148 8.68 15.57 -44.48
CA SER A 148 7.78 14.68 -45.24
C SER A 148 6.56 15.44 -45.78
N LYS A 149 5.94 16.30 -44.97
CA LYS A 149 4.82 17.16 -45.42
C LYS A 149 5.24 18.07 -46.57
N ASP A 150 6.41 18.72 -46.48
CA ASP A 150 6.90 19.61 -47.54
C ASP A 150 7.22 18.85 -48.84
N ILE A 151 7.82 17.65 -48.72
CA ILE A 151 8.07 16.76 -49.87
C ILE A 151 6.75 16.28 -50.50
N LEU A 152 5.74 15.94 -49.71
CA LEU A 152 4.43 15.54 -50.23
C LEU A 152 3.74 16.71 -50.92
N GLN A 153 3.81 17.92 -50.36
CA GLN A 153 3.23 19.11 -50.95
C GLN A 153 3.87 19.42 -52.30
N THR A 154 5.20 19.34 -52.41
CA THR A 154 5.91 19.54 -53.69
C THR A 154 5.53 18.48 -54.72
N LYS A 155 5.45 17.21 -54.34
CA LYS A 155 5.00 16.13 -55.23
C LYS A 155 3.57 16.32 -55.72
N ILE A 156 2.65 16.70 -54.82
CA ILE A 156 1.26 17.01 -55.18
C ILE A 156 1.22 18.16 -56.18
N ASN A 157 1.96 19.25 -55.92
CA ASN A 157 2.03 20.39 -56.83
C ASN A 157 2.61 20.01 -58.20
N SER A 158 3.65 19.18 -58.25
CA SER A 158 4.21 18.66 -59.50
C SER A 158 3.22 17.77 -60.27
N ALA A 159 2.49 16.90 -59.57
CA ALA A 159 1.47 16.06 -60.19
C ALA A 159 0.33 16.91 -60.77
N LEU A 160 -0.13 17.93 -60.04
CA LEU A 160 -1.12 18.89 -60.54
C LEU A 160 -0.60 19.69 -61.74
N HIS A 161 0.67 20.07 -61.74
CA HIS A 161 1.29 20.75 -62.88
C HIS A 161 1.34 19.87 -64.13
N ASN A 162 1.80 18.62 -63.99
CA ASN A 162 1.83 17.66 -65.10
C ASN A 162 0.43 17.38 -65.63
N LEU A 163 -0.55 17.23 -64.75
CA LEU A 163 -1.95 17.03 -65.14
C LEU A 163 -2.48 18.25 -65.91
N ARG A 164 -2.15 19.48 -65.50
CA ARG A 164 -2.48 20.69 -66.28
C ARG A 164 -1.83 20.71 -67.66
N LEU A 165 -0.58 20.28 -67.78
CA LEU A 165 0.10 20.20 -69.08
C LEU A 165 -0.61 19.20 -70.00
N ILE A 166 -0.90 17.99 -69.51
CA ILE A 166 -1.61 16.95 -70.26
C ILE A 166 -2.99 17.47 -70.71
N LEU A 167 -3.72 18.16 -69.83
CA LEU A 167 -4.99 18.78 -70.19
C LEU A 167 -4.84 19.83 -71.30
N LYS A 168 -3.79 20.67 -71.25
CA LYS A 168 -3.56 21.69 -72.28
C LYS A 168 -3.16 21.11 -73.64
N GLU A 169 -2.39 20.03 -73.64
CA GLU A 169 -1.92 19.36 -74.87
C GLU A 169 -3.00 18.48 -75.50
N THR A 170 -4.05 18.13 -74.76
CA THR A 170 -5.15 17.31 -75.27
C THR A 170 -6.11 18.16 -76.10
N ASN A 171 -6.28 17.82 -77.38
CA ASN A 171 -7.26 18.48 -78.25
C ASN A 171 -8.68 17.95 -77.97
N PHE A 172 -9.38 18.59 -77.05
CA PHE A 172 -10.76 18.26 -76.68
C PHE A 172 -11.81 18.63 -77.75
N GLN A 173 -11.44 19.29 -78.85
CA GLN A 173 -12.40 19.66 -79.91
C GLN A 173 -12.86 18.47 -80.76
N ASN A 174 -12.07 17.39 -80.78
CA ASN A 174 -12.38 16.17 -81.56
C ASN A 174 -13.12 15.09 -80.74
N ILE A 175 -13.45 15.36 -79.48
CA ILE A 175 -14.09 14.39 -78.59
C ILE A 175 -15.59 14.70 -78.54
N ASP A 176 -16.41 13.68 -78.81
CA ASP A 176 -17.86 13.80 -78.67
C ASP A 176 -18.21 14.07 -77.20
N LYS A 177 -18.73 15.28 -76.95
CA LYS A 177 -19.08 15.74 -75.60
C LYS A 177 -20.32 15.02 -75.04
N THR A 178 -21.03 14.25 -75.86
CA THR A 178 -22.23 13.52 -75.45
C THR A 178 -21.94 12.12 -74.91
N THR A 179 -20.74 11.58 -75.14
CA THR A 179 -20.35 10.24 -74.69
C THR A 179 -20.25 10.16 -73.17
N PHE A 180 -20.59 8.99 -72.63
CA PHE A 180 -20.63 8.74 -71.18
C PHE A 180 -19.25 8.94 -70.53
N GLU A 181 -18.18 8.56 -71.23
CA GLU A 181 -16.79 8.66 -70.81
C GLU A 181 -16.36 10.11 -70.60
N PHE A 182 -16.79 11.01 -71.48
CA PHE A 182 -16.50 12.44 -71.36
C PHE A 182 -17.22 13.05 -70.15
N ARG A 183 -18.48 12.66 -69.89
CA ARG A 183 -19.22 13.09 -68.69
C ARG A 183 -18.60 12.54 -67.40
N GLN A 184 -18.12 11.30 -67.40
CA GLN A 184 -17.40 10.72 -66.27
C GLN A 184 -16.08 11.45 -66.01
N PHE A 185 -15.33 11.75 -67.07
CA PHE A 185 -14.09 12.53 -66.98
C PHE A 185 -14.34 13.93 -66.38
N GLN A 186 -15.37 14.64 -66.85
CA GLN A 186 -15.75 15.94 -66.27
C GLN A 186 -16.14 15.84 -64.79
N LYS A 187 -16.86 14.79 -64.38
CA LYS A 187 -17.17 14.56 -62.96
C LYS A 187 -15.91 14.32 -62.14
N SER A 188 -14.97 13.54 -62.65
CA SER A 188 -13.69 13.28 -61.96
C SER A 188 -12.85 14.55 -61.80
N ILE A 189 -12.78 15.41 -62.82
CA ILE A 189 -12.11 16.71 -62.73
C ILE A 189 -12.81 17.63 -61.72
N LYS A 190 -14.16 17.65 -61.70
CA LYS A 190 -14.91 18.44 -60.72
C LYS A 190 -14.65 17.97 -59.29
N ILE A 191 -14.65 16.66 -59.05
CA ILE A 191 -14.32 16.08 -57.73
C ILE A 191 -12.90 16.44 -57.31
N LEU A 192 -11.94 16.40 -58.24
CA LEU A 192 -10.56 16.81 -57.96
C LEU A 192 -10.46 18.31 -57.61
N ASN A 193 -11.23 19.16 -58.28
CA ASN A 193 -11.28 20.59 -57.98
C ASN A 193 -11.92 20.85 -56.62
N ASP A 194 -13.01 20.14 -56.28
CA ASP A 194 -13.76 20.33 -55.03
C ASP A 194 -12.98 19.82 -53.80
N ILE A 195 -12.29 18.67 -53.91
CA ILE A 195 -11.57 18.04 -52.79
C ILE A 195 -10.18 18.64 -52.57
N TYR A 196 -9.44 18.92 -53.66
CA TYR A 196 -8.03 19.32 -53.57
C TYR A 196 -7.80 20.80 -53.87
N ASN A 197 -8.88 21.59 -54.06
CA ASN A 197 -8.84 22.99 -54.45
C ASN A 197 -7.92 23.24 -55.66
N ALA A 198 -7.79 22.23 -56.51
CA ALA A 198 -6.97 22.28 -57.69
C ALA A 198 -7.75 23.09 -58.72
N LYS A 199 -7.32 24.28 -59.07
CA LYS A 199 -7.92 25.03 -60.19
C LYS A 199 -7.49 24.36 -61.50
N LEU A 200 -8.21 23.31 -61.92
CA LEU A 200 -8.02 22.63 -63.19
C LEU A 200 -9.16 23.02 -64.10
N ASP A 201 -8.92 24.04 -64.93
CA ASP A 201 -9.87 24.50 -65.94
C ASP A 201 -9.61 23.75 -67.24
N VAL A 202 -10.59 22.96 -67.66
CA VAL A 202 -10.57 22.23 -68.94
C VAL A 202 -11.30 23.03 -70.04
N PHE A 203 -11.85 24.20 -69.74
CA PHE A 203 -12.81 24.89 -70.61
C PHE A 203 -12.68 26.43 -70.69
N ASP A 204 -11.46 26.96 -70.80
CA ASP A 204 -11.23 28.35 -71.27
C ASP A 204 -10.58 28.40 -72.68
N LEU A 205 -10.86 27.38 -73.51
CA LEU A 205 -10.54 27.34 -74.95
C LEU A 205 -11.72 26.75 -75.74
#